data_AF-A0AAU8FKJ1-F1
#
_entry.id   AF-A0AAU8FKJ1-F1
#
_cell.length_a   1.000
_cell.length_b   1.000
_cell.length_c   1.000
_cell.angle_alpha   90.00
_cell.angle_beta   90.00
_cell.angle_gamma   90.00
#
_symmetry.space_group_name_H-M   'P 1'
#
loop_
_entity.id
_entity.type
_entity.pdbx_description
1 polymer ?
#
loop_
_entity_poly.entity_id
_entity_poly.type
_entity_poly.pdbx_seq_one_letter_code
_entity_poly.pdbx_strand_id
1 'polypeptide(L)'
;MELIFEKDIQDSFRIRHFVRNERIDHVPERLAYHRILLLQEGAGVIEIDGVRFELTGKTLFLASKGQLCRFPEPCTVSGYELNFGDCFWQKAPRQRE
;
A
#
# COMPACT_ATOMS: atom_id res chain seq x y z
N MET A 1 21.85 -0.77 0.05
CA MET A 1 20.45 -0.73 0.52
C MET A 1 19.71 -1.74 -0.32
N GLU A 2 19.13 -2.77 0.29
CA GLU A 2 18.37 -3.79 -0.44
C GLU A 2 16.99 -3.22 -0.78
N LEU A 3 16.62 -3.28 -2.05
CA LEU A 3 15.34 -2.81 -2.57
C LEU A 3 14.60 -4.04 -3.07
N ILE A 4 13.38 -4.26 -2.56
CA ILE A 4 12.52 -5.32 -3.08
C ILE A 4 11.47 -4.72 -4.00
N PHE A 5 11.13 -5.47 -5.05
CA PHE A 5 9.98 -5.20 -5.89
C PHE A 5 8.77 -5.93 -5.31
N GLU A 6 7.63 -5.28 -5.33
CA GLU A 6 6.36 -5.92 -4.96
C GLU A 6 6.13 -7.18 -5.82
N LYS A 7 5.67 -8.25 -5.18
CA LYS A 7 5.39 -9.52 -5.86
C LYS A 7 4.24 -9.37 -6.86
N ASP A 8 4.35 -10.06 -7.99
CA ASP A 8 3.30 -10.11 -9.01
C ASP A 8 1.97 -10.61 -8.40
N ILE A 9 0.87 -9.96 -8.79
CA ILE A 9 -0.49 -10.23 -8.33
C ILE A 9 -1.28 -10.80 -9.51
N GLN A 10 -1.76 -12.03 -9.34
CA GLN A 10 -2.67 -12.68 -10.28
C GLN A 10 -3.91 -11.82 -10.51
N ASP A 11 -4.34 -11.69 -11.77
CA ASP A 11 -5.44 -10.83 -12.21
C ASP A 11 -5.23 -9.32 -11.98
N SER A 12 -4.03 -8.90 -11.57
CA SER A 12 -3.67 -7.50 -11.31
C SER A 12 -4.60 -6.82 -10.29
N PHE A 13 -5.20 -7.58 -9.38
CA PHE A 13 -6.06 -7.06 -8.32
C PHE A 13 -6.00 -7.96 -7.08
N ARG A 14 -5.83 -7.35 -5.90
CA ARG A 14 -5.87 -8.06 -4.62
C ARG A 14 -6.43 -7.17 -3.54
N ILE A 15 -7.23 -7.76 -2.67
CA ILE A 15 -7.60 -7.18 -1.38
C ILE A 15 -7.00 -8.07 -0.29
N ARG A 16 -6.31 -7.47 0.66
CA ARG A 16 -5.81 -8.15 1.85
C ARG A 16 -6.27 -7.39 3.09
N HIS A 17 -6.83 -8.11 4.06
CA HIS A 17 -6.93 -7.62 5.43
C HIS A 17 -5.63 -7.95 6.16
N PHE A 18 -5.08 -7.00 6.90
CA PHE A 18 -3.94 -7.24 7.78
C PHE A 18 -4.34 -6.92 9.21
N VAL A 19 -4.06 -7.87 10.10
CA VAL A 19 -4.37 -7.75 11.53
C VAL A 19 -3.16 -7.20 12.27
N ARG A 20 -3.40 -6.59 13.44
CA ARG A 20 -2.38 -5.99 14.29
C ARG A 20 -1.12 -6.87 14.37
N ASN A 21 0.05 -6.27 14.08
CA ASN A 21 1.38 -6.91 14.03
C ASN A 21 1.69 -7.74 12.77
N GLU A 22 0.81 -7.82 11.78
CA GLU A 22 1.19 -8.35 10.46
C GLU A 22 1.92 -7.27 9.64
N ARG A 23 3.16 -7.60 9.25
CA ARG A 23 4.13 -6.79 8.50
C ARG A 23 4.76 -5.66 9.30
N ILE A 24 6.07 -5.77 9.52
CA ILE A 24 7.03 -4.75 9.06
C ILE A 24 8.31 -5.46 8.63
N ASP A 25 8.42 -5.72 7.33
CA ASP A 25 9.76 -5.69 6.75
C ASP A 25 10.14 -4.21 6.65
N HIS A 26 11.24 -3.83 7.29
CA HIS A 26 11.84 -2.49 7.19
C HIS A 26 12.46 -2.22 5.81
N VAL A 27 12.39 -3.21 4.92
CA VAL A 27 12.96 -3.17 3.59
C VAL A 27 12.08 -2.28 2.71
N PRO A 28 12.65 -1.27 2.03
CA PRO A 28 11.92 -0.48 1.06
C PRO A 28 11.33 -1.33 -0.05
N GLU A 29 10.04 -1.12 -0.34
CA GLU A 29 9.31 -1.80 -1.40
C GLU A 29 8.98 -0.79 -2.51
N ARG A 30 9.44 -1.06 -3.74
CA ARG A 30 8.99 -0.31 -4.92
C ARG A 30 7.71 -0.94 -5.43
N LEU A 31 6.64 -0.15 -5.47
CA LEU A 31 5.31 -0.63 -5.82
C LEU A 31 5.23 -1.01 -7.30
N ALA A 32 4.80 -2.24 -7.58
CA ALA A 32 4.52 -2.70 -8.94
C ALA A 32 3.08 -2.39 -9.37
N TYR A 33 2.21 -2.14 -8.39
CA TYR A 33 0.79 -1.83 -8.53
C TYR A 33 0.44 -0.51 -7.81
N HIS A 34 -0.70 0.08 -8.15
CA HIS A 34 -1.27 1.12 -7.30
C HIS A 34 -1.73 0.49 -5.98
N ARG A 35 -1.62 1.22 -4.87
CA ARG A 35 -1.96 0.74 -3.53
C ARG A 35 -2.88 1.73 -2.83
N ILE A 36 -3.97 1.22 -2.28
CA ILE A 36 -4.80 1.91 -1.29
C ILE A 36 -4.57 1.22 0.04
N LEU A 37 -4.12 1.98 1.03
CA LEU A 37 -3.96 1.51 2.40
C LEU A 37 -4.99 2.21 3.28
N LEU A 38 -5.99 1.46 3.74
CA LEU A 38 -6.99 1.93 4.69
C LEU A 38 -6.61 1.46 6.09
N LEU A 39 -6.19 2.38 6.94
CA LEU A 39 -5.87 2.11 8.33
C LEU A 39 -7.11 2.29 9.19
N GLN A 40 -7.49 1.25 9.93
CA GLN A 40 -8.51 1.34 10.97
C GLN A 40 -7.85 1.78 12.28
N GLU A 41 -6.72 1.16 12.62
CA GLU A 41 -5.84 1.56 13.71
C GLU A 41 -4.40 1.65 13.19
N GLY A 42 -3.62 2.57 13.73
CA GLY A 42 -2.28 2.86 13.27
C GLY A 42 -1.47 3.62 14.31
N ALA A 43 -0.22 3.22 14.51
CA ALA A 43 0.80 3.96 15.25
C ALA A 43 2.16 3.72 14.61
N GLY A 44 2.98 4.76 14.51
CA GLY A 44 4.30 4.73 13.87
C GLY A 44 4.39 5.66 12.67
N VAL A 45 5.26 5.33 11.71
CA VAL A 45 5.54 6.17 10.54
C VAL A 45 5.52 5.32 9.28
N ILE A 46 4.90 5.84 8.22
CA ILE A 46 5.11 5.38 6.85
C ILE A 46 5.91 6.43 6.09
N GLU A 47 6.88 5.97 5.30
CA GLU A 47 7.65 6.82 4.40
C GLU A 47 7.30 6.45 2.96
N ILE A 48 6.91 7.45 2.17
CA ILE A 48 6.56 7.33 0.75
C ILE A 48 7.43 8.33 -0.02
N ASP A 49 8.27 7.84 -0.92
CA ASP A 49 9.23 8.63 -1.69
C ASP A 49 10.09 9.58 -0.83
N GLY A 50 10.47 9.12 0.37
CA GLY A 50 11.28 9.89 1.32
C GLY A 50 10.48 10.87 2.19
N VAL A 51 9.18 11.05 1.93
CA VAL A 51 8.29 11.87 2.77
C VAL A 51 7.70 11.01 3.88
N ARG A 52 7.77 11.50 5.11
CA ARG A 52 7.28 10.79 6.29
C ARG A 52 5.90 11.25 6.70
N PHE A 53 5.04 10.28 7.02
CA PHE A 53 3.68 10.49 7.49
C PHE A 53 3.47 9.73 8.78
N GLU A 54 2.91 10.39 9.79
CA GLU A 54 2.47 9.72 11.01
C GLU A 54 1.28 8.82 10.71
N LEU A 55 1.37 7.57 11.18
CA LEU A 55 0.28 6.63 11.09
C LEU A 55 -0.71 6.93 12.20
N THR A 56 -1.93 7.29 11.80
CA THR A 56 -3.07 7.41 12.70
C THR A 56 -4.21 6.54 12.18
N GLY A 57 -5.02 6.01 13.09
CA GLY A 57 -6.22 5.26 12.70
C GLY A 57 -7.19 6.11 11.88
N LYS A 58 -8.03 5.44 11.08
CA LYS A 58 -9.00 6.07 10.15
C LYS A 58 -8.35 6.92 9.05
N THR A 59 -7.12 6.58 8.67
CA THR A 59 -6.39 7.27 7.60
C THR A 59 -6.39 6.44 6.33
N LEU A 60 -6.50 7.12 5.20
CA LEU A 60 -6.39 6.53 3.87
C LEU A 60 -5.12 7.04 3.19
N PHE A 61 -4.26 6.12 2.74
CA PHE A 61 -3.13 6.44 1.88
C PHE A 61 -3.39 5.93 0.47
N LEU A 62 -3.08 6.77 -0.50
CA LEU A 62 -3.10 6.43 -1.92
C LEU A 62 -1.65 6.52 -2.42
N ALA A 63 -1.15 5.41 -2.95
CA ALA A 63 0.18 5.36 -3.54
C ALA A 63 0.09 4.81 -4.97
N SER A 64 0.76 5.48 -5.89
CA SER A 64 0.85 5.08 -7.28
C SER A 64 1.92 4.01 -7.48
N LYS A 65 1.72 3.20 -8.51
CA LYS A 65 2.77 2.32 -9.06
C LYS A 65 4.07 3.10 -9.26
N GLY A 66 5.18 2.48 -8.87
CA GLY A 66 6.53 3.05 -8.98
C GLY A 66 6.99 3.83 -7.76
N GLN A 67 6.09 4.27 -6.86
CA GLN A 67 6.47 4.91 -5.61
C GLN A 67 7.22 3.93 -4.70
N LEU A 68 8.12 4.48 -3.88
CA LEU A 68 8.90 3.74 -2.91
C LEU A 68 8.26 3.87 -1.52
N CYS A 69 7.75 2.77 -0.98
CA CYS A 69 7.11 2.75 0.34
C CYS A 69 7.95 1.96 1.34
N ARG A 70 8.02 2.43 2.58
CA ARG A 70 8.58 1.66 3.70
C ARG A 70 8.01 2.08 5.05
N PHE A 71 8.14 1.19 6.02
CA PHE A 71 7.92 1.49 7.43
C PHE A 71 9.30 1.56 8.11
N PRO A 72 9.89 2.76 8.23
CA PRO A 72 11.28 2.92 8.68
C PRO A 72 11.50 2.51 10.14
N GLU A 73 10.42 2.41 10.91
CA GLU A 73 10.40 2.13 12.34
C GLU A 73 9.36 1.04 12.65
N PRO A 74 9.43 0.37 13.81
CA PRO A 74 8.34 -0.48 14.27
C PRO A 74 7.03 0.32 14.39
N CYS A 75 5.99 -0.21 13.76
CA CYS A 75 4.66 0.35 13.65
C CYS A 75 3.63 -0.72 14.03
N THR A 76 2.44 -0.29 14.39
CA THR A 76 1.32 -1.17 14.68
C THR A 76 0.16 -0.71 13.81
N VAL A 77 -0.26 -1.55 12.87
CA VAL A 77 -1.32 -1.21 11.91
C VAL A 77 -2.35 -2.32 11.83
N SER A 78 -3.60 -1.95 11.57
CA SER A 78 -4.68 -2.86 11.19
C SER A 78 -5.56 -2.21 10.13
N GLY A 79 -6.11 -3.03 9.23
CA GLY A 79 -7.03 -2.56 8.20
C GLY A 79 -6.87 -3.32 6.89
N TYR A 80 -6.98 -2.59 5.78
CA TYR A 80 -7.07 -3.17 4.45
C TYR A 80 -6.02 -2.59 3.50
N GLU A 81 -5.43 -3.47 2.70
CA GLU A 81 -4.58 -3.15 1.57
C GLU A 81 -5.31 -3.58 0.30
N LEU A 82 -5.53 -2.65 -0.61
CA LEU A 82 -5.95 -2.96 -1.98
C LEU A 82 -4.80 -2.64 -2.92
N ASN A 83 -4.46 -3.60 -3.78
CA ASN A 83 -3.49 -3.43 -4.85
C ASN A 83 -4.18 -3.64 -6.20
N PHE A 84 -3.88 -2.80 -7.19
CA PHE A 84 -4.42 -2.96 -8.53
C PHE A 84 -3.49 -2.42 -9.64
N GLY A 85 -3.49 -3.11 -10.79
CA GLY A 85 -2.75 -2.70 -11.98
C GLY A 85 -3.52 -1.74 -12.87
N ASP A 86 -2.83 -1.17 -13.86
CA ASP A 86 -3.39 -0.19 -14.80
C ASP A 86 -4.56 -0.74 -15.62
N CYS A 87 -4.57 -2.06 -15.87
CA CYS A 87 -5.60 -2.77 -16.64
C CYS A 87 -6.95 -2.85 -15.91
N PHE A 88 -7.01 -2.60 -14.59
CA PHE A 88 -8.26 -2.58 -13.84
C PHE A 88 -9.21 -1.49 -14.37
N TRP A 89 -8.68 -0.30 -14.68
CA TRP A 89 -9.45 0.82 -15.22
C TRP A 89 -9.91 0.59 -16.66
N GLN A 90 -9.19 -0.22 -17.43
CA GLN A 90 -9.52 -0.49 -18.83
C GLN A 90 -10.76 -1.39 -18.99
N LYS A 91 -11.10 -2.17 -17.96
CA LYS A 91 -12.31 -3.01 -17.93
C LYS A 91 -13.49 -2.37 -17.19
N ALA A 92 -13.30 -1.18 -16.59
CA ALA A 92 -14.40 -0.46 -15.97
C ALA A 92 -15.45 -0.10 -17.04
N PRO A 93 -16.76 -0.27 -16.76
CA PRO A 93 -17.79 0.18 -17.68
C PRO A 93 -17.56 1.66 -17.97
N ARG A 94 -17.40 2.03 -19.25
CA ARG A 94 -17.44 3.44 -19.64
C ARG A 94 -18.77 4.00 -19.16
N GLN A 95 -18.72 5.04 -18.33
CA GLN A 95 -19.95 5.73 -17.95
C GLN A 95 -20.60 6.23 -19.25
N ARG A 96 -21.90 5.94 -19.41
CA ARG A 96 -22.68 6.56 -20.49
C ARG A 96 -22.78 8.04 -20.15
N GLU A 97 -22.23 8.88 -21.02
CA GLU A 97 -22.50 10.33 -21.05
C GLU A 97 -23.97 10.59 -21.42
#